data_AF-A0A8H7VEX7-F1
#
_entry.id   AF-A0A8H7VEX7-F1
#
_cell.length_a   1.000
_cell.length_b   1.000
_cell.length_c   1.000
_cell.angle_alpha   90.00
_cell.angle_beta   90.00
_cell.angle_gamma   90.00
#
_symmetry.space_group_name_H-M   'P 1'
#
loop_
_entity.id
_entity.type
_entity.pdbx_description
1 polymer ?
#
loop_
_entity_poly.entity_id
_entity_poly.type
_entity_poly.pdbx_seq_one_letter_code
_entity_poly.pdbx_strand_id
1 'polypeptide(L)'
;MLYNEHKFWIEPELPYFCFCSRQKLDPALLYYPRIFVWNPGKIIDIFCQVPNCGGKLHSDGFNCDPIARQIVDIDRCYKCKKTTDGYDSELMDSLPYHIQSIFPAILTHRGGILRQLADLLRPCFQNSMGLERLHDLLQELYHLRYSRLQLTYLTSIDHQQQHVPQLSFFGASGVNQSYPPSSNFDDPLGYAGYVP
;
A
#
# COMPACT_ATOMS: atom_id res chain seq x y z
N MET A 1 -18.58 -2.27 -5.31
CA MET A 1 -18.36 -0.81 -5.27
C MET A 1 -17.10 -0.42 -6.05
N LEU A 2 -15.89 -0.89 -5.75
CA LEU A 2 -14.66 -0.48 -6.49
C LEU A 2 -14.67 -0.79 -8.01
N TYR A 3 -15.02 -2.03 -8.37
CA TYR A 3 -15.07 -2.49 -9.77
C TYR A 3 -16.14 -1.77 -10.60
N ASN A 4 -17.22 -1.29 -9.97
CA ASN A 4 -18.26 -0.53 -10.66
C ASN A 4 -17.77 0.87 -11.06
N GLU A 5 -16.76 1.38 -10.37
CA GLU A 5 -16.11 2.66 -10.65
C GLU A 5 -14.90 2.50 -11.61
N HIS A 6 -14.67 1.30 -12.16
CA HIS A 6 -13.52 1.00 -13.03
C HIS A 6 -12.17 1.27 -12.37
N LYS A 7 -12.07 1.01 -11.05
CA LYS A 7 -10.85 1.18 -10.26
C LYS A 7 -10.39 -0.14 -9.66
N PHE A 8 -9.06 -0.31 -9.58
CA PHE A 8 -8.41 -1.40 -8.84
C PHE A 8 -7.74 -0.95 -7.56
N TRP A 9 -7.49 0.35 -7.43
CA TRP A 9 -6.72 0.93 -6.33
C TRP A 9 -7.63 1.75 -5.44
N ILE A 10 -7.47 1.55 -4.13
CA ILE A 10 -7.95 2.47 -3.11
C ILE A 10 -6.77 3.39 -2.79
N GLU A 11 -6.90 4.65 -3.18
CA GLU A 11 -5.89 5.68 -2.92
C GLU A 11 -6.15 6.32 -1.57
N PRO A 12 -5.11 6.55 -0.74
CA PRO A 12 -5.25 7.42 0.41
C PRO A 12 -5.50 8.87 -0.05
N GLU A 13 -6.11 9.68 0.83
CA GLU A 13 -6.21 11.12 0.62
C GLU A 13 -4.81 11.74 0.48
N LEU A 14 -4.65 12.70 -0.44
CA LEU A 14 -3.38 13.38 -0.57
C LEU A 14 -3.08 14.21 0.70
N PRO A 15 -1.80 14.26 1.15
CA PRO A 15 -1.41 14.95 2.38
C PRO A 15 -1.93 16.39 2.51
N TYR A 16 -1.95 17.12 1.39
CA TYR A 16 -2.48 18.48 1.33
C TYR A 16 -3.95 18.54 1.78
N PHE A 17 -4.80 17.66 1.25
CA PHE A 17 -6.23 17.66 1.58
C PHE A 17 -6.51 17.15 2.99
N CYS A 18 -5.68 16.23 3.51
CA CYS A 18 -5.74 15.77 4.89
C CYS A 18 -5.60 16.91 5.90
N PHE A 19 -4.85 17.96 5.56
CA PHE A 19 -4.48 19.02 6.51
C PHE A 19 -5.11 20.37 6.23
N CYS A 20 -5.41 20.72 4.97
CA CYS A 20 -6.05 22.00 4.65
C CYS A 20 -7.52 22.07 5.11
N SER A 21 -8.20 20.93 5.22
CA SER A 21 -9.64 20.88 5.52
C SER A 21 -9.96 20.57 6.99
N ARG A 22 -8.96 20.15 7.79
CA ARG A 22 -9.18 19.61 9.15
C ARG A 22 -8.65 20.57 10.22
N GLN A 23 -9.48 20.82 11.24
CA GLN A 23 -9.09 21.59 12.43
C GLN A 23 -8.10 20.84 13.32
N LYS A 24 -8.08 19.50 13.27
CA LYS A 24 -7.17 18.64 14.03
C LYS A 24 -6.26 17.90 13.07
N LEU A 25 -4.96 18.15 13.16
CA LEU A 25 -3.95 17.43 12.40
C LEU A 25 -3.69 16.08 13.07
N ASP A 26 -3.84 15.01 12.30
CA ASP A 26 -3.50 13.64 12.71
C ASP A 26 -2.47 13.07 11.73
N PRO A 27 -1.23 12.76 12.19
CA PRO A 27 -0.18 12.23 11.35
C PRO A 27 -0.51 10.83 10.81
N ALA A 28 -1.39 10.05 11.46
CA ALA A 28 -1.76 8.71 11.01
C ALA A 28 -2.37 8.71 9.61
N LEU A 29 -3.04 9.80 9.23
CA LEU A 29 -3.65 9.99 7.91
C LEU A 29 -2.62 9.96 6.77
N LEU A 30 -1.35 10.27 7.05
CA LEU A 30 -0.26 10.24 6.07
C LEU A 30 0.31 8.84 5.84
N TYR A 31 0.02 7.90 6.74
CA TYR A 31 0.61 6.57 6.73
C TYR A 31 -0.26 5.55 5.99
N TYR A 32 -1.49 5.91 5.61
CA TYR A 32 -2.36 4.99 4.90
C TYR A 32 -1.75 4.51 3.58
N PRO A 33 -1.62 3.18 3.40
CA PRO A 33 -1.06 2.63 2.18
C PRO A 33 -2.06 2.71 1.04
N ARG A 34 -1.52 2.66 -0.18
CA ARG A 34 -2.31 2.42 -1.38
C ARG A 34 -2.66 0.94 -1.46
N ILE A 35 -3.94 0.60 -1.57
CA ILE A 35 -4.40 -0.80 -1.54
C ILE A 35 -4.84 -1.22 -2.94
N PHE A 36 -4.26 -2.30 -3.46
CA PHE A 36 -4.73 -2.95 -4.68
C PHE A 36 -5.75 -4.04 -4.34
N VAL A 37 -6.93 -3.97 -4.95
CA VAL A 37 -8.00 -4.95 -4.74
C VAL A 37 -8.12 -5.85 -5.95
N TRP A 38 -7.73 -7.11 -5.81
CA TRP A 38 -7.77 -8.11 -6.87
C TRP A 38 -8.95 -9.08 -6.74
N ASN A 39 -9.82 -9.09 -7.74
CA ASN A 39 -10.93 -10.04 -7.87
C ASN A 39 -11.19 -10.30 -9.36
N PRO A 40 -10.48 -11.26 -9.97
CA PRO A 40 -10.61 -11.53 -11.39
C PRO A 40 -12.00 -12.07 -11.77
N GLY A 41 -12.71 -12.71 -10.83
CA GLY A 41 -14.08 -13.21 -11.03
C GLY A 41 -15.15 -12.12 -11.20
N LYS A 42 -14.81 -10.85 -10.93
CA LYS A 42 -15.66 -9.69 -11.27
C LYS A 42 -15.37 -9.12 -12.67
N ILE A 43 -14.28 -9.56 -13.30
CA ILE A 43 -13.84 -9.10 -14.62
C ILE A 43 -14.26 -10.11 -15.68
N ILE A 44 -13.97 -11.39 -15.42
CA ILE A 44 -14.31 -12.50 -16.31
C ILE A 44 -14.83 -13.70 -15.53
N ASP A 45 -15.57 -14.54 -16.24
CA ASP A 45 -15.97 -15.84 -15.72
C ASP A 45 -14.77 -16.78 -15.69
N ILE A 46 -14.43 -17.25 -14.50
CA ILE A 46 -13.33 -18.18 -14.28
C ILE A 46 -13.89 -19.57 -14.02
N PHE A 47 -13.30 -20.58 -14.64
CA PHE A 47 -13.72 -21.96 -14.54
C PHE A 47 -12.71 -22.79 -13.76
N CYS A 48 -13.22 -23.75 -13.00
CA CYS A 48 -12.42 -24.68 -12.21
C CYS A 48 -11.51 -25.51 -13.14
N GLN A 49 -10.20 -25.44 -12.92
CA GLN A 49 -9.21 -26.17 -13.73
C GLN A 49 -9.03 -27.65 -13.34
N VAL A 50 -9.69 -28.10 -12.26
CA VAL A 50 -9.63 -29.49 -11.83
C VAL A 50 -10.33 -30.38 -12.88
N PRO A 51 -9.72 -31.49 -13.32
CA PRO A 51 -10.35 -32.43 -14.24
C PRO A 51 -11.73 -32.85 -13.73
N ASN A 52 -12.75 -32.79 -14.58
CA ASN A 52 -14.16 -33.11 -14.28
C ASN A 52 -14.90 -32.13 -13.34
N CYS A 53 -14.27 -31.03 -12.91
CA CYS A 53 -14.91 -30.04 -12.05
C CYS A 53 -15.81 -29.11 -12.87
N GLY A 54 -15.35 -28.63 -14.04
CA GLY A 54 -16.10 -27.91 -15.10
C GLY A 54 -16.90 -26.66 -14.69
N GLY A 55 -17.04 -26.42 -13.40
CA GLY A 55 -17.92 -25.42 -12.81
C GLY A 55 -17.26 -24.06 -12.79
N LYS A 56 -18.11 -23.03 -12.81
CA LYS A 56 -17.70 -21.65 -12.61
C LYS A 56 -17.25 -21.46 -11.16
N LEU A 57 -16.10 -20.80 -10.96
CA LEU A 57 -15.63 -20.42 -9.64
C LEU A 57 -16.48 -19.25 -9.11
N HIS A 58 -16.93 -19.37 -7.87
CA HIS A 58 -17.63 -18.31 -7.16
C HIS A 58 -16.69 -17.70 -6.11
N SER A 59 -16.81 -16.37 -5.95
CA SER A 59 -16.05 -15.62 -4.95
C SER A 59 -16.60 -15.92 -3.56
N ASP A 60 -15.82 -16.60 -2.71
CA ASP A 60 -16.21 -16.96 -1.33
C ASP A 60 -15.86 -15.88 -0.28
N GLY A 61 -15.42 -14.70 -0.74
CA GLY A 61 -15.09 -13.55 0.10
C GLY A 61 -13.62 -13.19 0.04
N PHE A 62 -13.16 -12.48 1.08
CA PHE A 62 -11.74 -12.15 1.23
C PHE A 62 -11.05 -13.29 1.98
N ASN A 63 -9.79 -13.56 1.62
CA ASN A 63 -8.98 -14.47 2.41
C ASN A 63 -8.86 -13.89 3.83
N CYS A 64 -9.07 -14.70 4.86
CA CYS A 64 -8.98 -14.27 6.25
C CYS A 64 -7.54 -14.38 6.78
N ASP A 65 -6.65 -15.09 6.08
CA ASP A 65 -5.26 -15.32 6.48
C ASP A 65 -4.36 -15.57 5.25
N PRO A 66 -3.62 -14.56 4.74
CA PRO A 66 -3.63 -13.15 5.18
C PRO A 66 -4.79 -12.34 4.56
N ILE A 67 -5.31 -11.36 5.32
CA ILE A 67 -6.38 -10.45 4.87
C ILE A 67 -5.94 -9.55 3.70
N ALA A 68 -4.68 -9.12 3.73
CA ALA A 68 -4.04 -8.39 2.65
C ALA A 68 -2.58 -8.86 2.56
N ARG A 69 -2.11 -9.14 1.34
CA ARG A 69 -0.69 -9.41 1.10
C ARG A 69 0.03 -8.11 0.80
N GLN A 70 1.12 -7.91 1.50
CA GLN A 70 2.02 -6.80 1.29
C GLN A 70 3.06 -7.16 0.22
N ILE A 71 3.63 -6.13 -0.39
CA ILE A 71 4.52 -6.27 -1.54
C ILE A 71 5.83 -5.57 -1.13
N VAL A 72 6.63 -6.19 -0.24
CA VAL A 72 8.11 -6.39 -0.25
C VAL A 72 8.58 -7.15 1.03
N ASP A 73 9.07 -8.41 0.88
CA ASP A 73 9.91 -9.29 1.76
C ASP A 73 9.31 -10.52 2.53
N ILE A 74 10.17 -11.25 3.27
CA ILE A 74 10.34 -12.73 3.36
C ILE A 74 9.85 -13.34 4.69
N ASP A 75 8.93 -14.32 4.62
CA ASP A 75 8.88 -15.63 5.31
C ASP A 75 7.48 -16.15 5.75
N ARG A 76 7.35 -17.49 5.63
CA ARG A 76 6.33 -18.45 6.07
C ARG A 76 5.26 -18.89 5.05
N CYS A 77 4.98 -20.20 5.16
CA CYS A 77 4.29 -21.08 4.24
C CYS A 77 3.00 -21.58 4.91
N TYR A 78 1.86 -21.47 4.21
CA TYR A 78 0.64 -22.17 4.59
C TYR A 78 0.11 -22.96 3.39
N LYS A 79 0.10 -24.28 3.53
CA LYS A 79 -0.46 -25.21 2.55
C LYS A 79 -1.98 -25.22 2.64
N CYS A 80 -2.60 -24.98 1.48
CA CYS A 80 -3.77 -25.63 0.89
C CYS A 80 -4.98 -25.95 1.80
N LYS A 81 -6.06 -25.18 1.60
CA LYS A 81 -7.44 -25.68 1.64
C LYS A 81 -8.02 -25.53 0.23
N LYS A 82 -9.13 -26.23 -0.07
CA LYS A 82 -9.80 -26.36 -1.39
C LYS A 82 -10.23 -25.05 -2.09
N THR A 83 -9.84 -23.91 -1.56
CA THR A 83 -10.09 -22.56 -2.07
C THR A 83 -8.82 -22.06 -2.76
N THR A 84 -8.86 -21.95 -4.08
CA THR A 84 -7.81 -21.31 -4.87
C THR A 84 -7.88 -19.81 -4.64
N ASP A 85 -6.79 -19.19 -4.23
CA ASP A 85 -6.73 -17.74 -4.05
C ASP A 85 -6.70 -17.04 -5.42
N GLY A 86 -7.24 -15.83 -5.48
CA GLY A 86 -7.34 -15.04 -6.72
C GLY A 86 -6.00 -14.75 -7.42
N TYR A 87 -4.89 -15.05 -6.75
CA TYR A 87 -3.53 -14.77 -7.19
C TYR A 87 -2.65 -16.03 -7.33
N ASP A 88 -3.22 -17.22 -7.14
CA ASP A 88 -2.49 -18.48 -7.32
C ASP A 88 -1.95 -18.57 -8.76
N SER A 89 -0.74 -19.11 -8.93
CA SER A 89 -0.08 -19.16 -10.23
C SER A 89 -0.91 -19.92 -11.26
N GLU A 90 -1.53 -21.03 -10.86
CA GLU A 90 -2.42 -21.83 -11.73
C GLU A 90 -3.63 -21.01 -12.21
N LEU A 91 -4.19 -20.18 -11.32
CA LEU A 91 -5.30 -19.29 -11.67
C LEU A 91 -4.83 -18.15 -12.55
N MET A 92 -3.70 -17.51 -12.24
CA MET A 92 -3.15 -16.41 -13.02
C MET A 92 -2.80 -16.85 -14.44
N ASP A 93 -2.21 -18.03 -14.59
CA ASP A 93 -1.88 -18.62 -15.90
C ASP A 93 -3.13 -18.98 -16.71
N SER A 94 -4.26 -19.24 -16.04
CA SER A 94 -5.57 -19.45 -16.68
C SER A 94 -6.16 -18.18 -17.30
N LEU A 95 -5.79 -17.01 -16.76
CA LEU A 95 -6.37 -15.74 -17.19
C LEU A 95 -5.78 -15.33 -18.55
N PRO A 96 -6.56 -14.64 -19.41
CA PRO A 96 -6.01 -14.01 -20.60
C PRO A 96 -4.89 -13.01 -20.29
N TYR A 97 -3.88 -12.92 -21.16
CA TYR A 97 -2.71 -12.06 -20.97
C TYR A 97 -3.06 -10.58 -20.66
N HIS A 98 -4.09 -10.03 -21.31
CA HIS A 98 -4.50 -8.65 -21.07
C HIS A 98 -4.97 -8.42 -19.62
N ILE A 99 -5.58 -9.42 -18.98
CA ILE A 99 -6.00 -9.35 -17.57
C ILE A 99 -4.81 -9.57 -16.65
N GLN A 100 -3.94 -10.53 -16.97
CA GLN A 100 -2.70 -10.74 -16.21
C GLN A 100 -1.85 -9.46 -16.17
N SER A 101 -1.79 -8.71 -17.28
CA SER A 101 -0.99 -7.48 -17.38
C SER A 101 -1.47 -6.33 -16.48
N ILE A 102 -2.74 -6.38 -16.04
CA ILE A 102 -3.32 -5.39 -15.12
C ILE A 102 -2.79 -5.61 -13.70
N PHE A 103 -2.45 -6.86 -13.36
CA PHE A 103 -1.99 -7.19 -12.03
C PHE A 103 -0.61 -6.54 -11.77
N PRO A 104 -0.48 -5.69 -10.75
CA PRO A 104 0.65 -4.76 -10.64
C PRO A 104 1.91 -5.40 -10.05
N ALA A 105 1.83 -6.65 -9.57
CA ALA A 105 2.90 -7.31 -8.85
C ALA A 105 3.25 -8.66 -9.46
N ILE A 106 4.50 -9.05 -9.32
CA ILE A 106 4.95 -10.41 -9.57
C ILE A 106 4.94 -11.09 -8.21
N LEU A 107 4.00 -12.01 -8.00
CA LEU A 107 3.94 -12.76 -6.76
C LEU A 107 4.97 -13.88 -6.79
N THR A 108 5.68 -14.02 -5.68
CA THR A 108 6.49 -15.19 -5.40
C THR A 108 5.74 -16.06 -4.41
N HIS A 109 6.26 -17.27 -4.17
CA HIS A 109 5.72 -18.16 -3.13
C HIS A 109 5.62 -17.48 -1.74
N ARG A 110 6.34 -16.36 -1.50
CA ARG A 110 6.47 -15.73 -0.19
C ARG A 110 6.07 -14.25 -0.13
N GLY A 111 5.56 -13.67 -1.22
CA GLY A 111 5.20 -12.25 -1.26
C GLY A 111 4.96 -11.75 -2.67
N GLY A 112 5.36 -10.51 -2.95
CA GLY A 112 5.36 -9.98 -4.30
C GLY A 112 6.32 -8.83 -4.46
N ILE A 113 6.77 -8.61 -5.69
CA ILE A 113 7.53 -7.43 -6.10
C ILE A 113 6.67 -6.67 -7.08
N LEU A 114 6.57 -5.35 -6.92
CA LEU A 114 5.89 -4.53 -7.91
C LEU A 114 6.53 -4.75 -9.29
N ARG A 115 5.75 -4.96 -10.35
CA ARG A 115 6.28 -5.21 -11.69
C ARG A 115 7.22 -4.09 -12.15
N GLN A 116 6.90 -2.84 -11.83
CA GLN A 116 7.78 -1.69 -12.11
C GLN A 116 9.13 -1.79 -11.38
N LEU A 117 9.15 -2.30 -10.15
CA LEU A 117 10.41 -2.53 -9.43
C LEU A 117 11.19 -3.67 -10.08
N ALA A 118 10.53 -4.76 -10.48
CA ALA A 118 11.17 -5.83 -11.23
C ALA A 118 11.74 -5.36 -12.59
N ASP A 119 11.03 -4.46 -13.28
CA ASP A 119 11.51 -3.84 -14.51
C ASP A 119 12.74 -2.94 -14.27
N LEU A 120 12.85 -2.31 -13.10
CA LEU A 120 14.02 -1.54 -12.67
C LEU A 120 15.21 -2.42 -12.26
N LEU A 121 14.97 -3.63 -11.73
CA LEU A 121 16.05 -4.56 -11.40
C LEU A 121 16.90 -4.91 -12.63
N ARG A 122 16.27 -5.04 -13.80
CA ARG A 122 16.94 -5.40 -15.05
C ARG A 122 18.05 -4.43 -15.47
N PRO A 123 17.83 -3.11 -15.63
CA PRO A 123 18.88 -2.16 -15.92
C PRO A 123 19.89 -2.04 -14.77
N CYS A 124 19.48 -2.19 -13.51
CA CYS A 124 20.43 -2.18 -12.38
C CYS A 124 21.46 -3.31 -12.51
N PHE A 125 21.03 -4.55 -12.77
CA PHE A 125 21.94 -5.67 -12.94
C PHE A 125 22.79 -5.56 -14.21
N GLN A 126 22.23 -5.04 -15.30
CA GLN A 126 23.00 -4.78 -16.53
C GLN A 126 24.14 -3.78 -16.30
N ASN A 127 23.95 -2.82 -15.41
CA ASN A 127 24.98 -1.85 -15.02
C ASN A 127 25.86 -2.33 -13.85
N SER A 128 25.90 -3.64 -13.57
CA SER A 128 26.70 -4.24 -12.50
C SER A 128 26.40 -3.68 -11.10
N MET A 129 25.18 -3.22 -10.85
CA MET A 129 24.73 -2.89 -9.51
C MET A 129 24.46 -4.20 -8.75
N GLY A 130 25.18 -4.41 -7.65
CA GLY A 130 24.95 -5.56 -6.78
C GLY A 130 23.61 -5.48 -6.06
N LEU A 131 23.07 -6.65 -5.68
CA LEU A 131 21.84 -6.78 -4.89
C LEU A 131 21.90 -5.99 -3.57
N GLU A 132 23.05 -6.02 -2.89
CA GLU A 132 23.26 -5.27 -1.63
C GLU A 132 23.10 -3.77 -1.84
N ARG A 133 23.72 -3.20 -2.87
CA ARG A 133 23.60 -1.77 -3.17
C ARG A 133 22.18 -1.35 -3.55
N LEU A 134 21.45 -2.26 -4.21
CA LEU A 134 20.06 -2.01 -4.55
C LEU A 134 19.17 -2.07 -3.31
N HIS A 135 19.44 -3.00 -2.39
CA HIS A 135 18.78 -3.05 -1.09
C HIS A 135 19.01 -1.76 -0.32
N ASP A 136 20.25 -1.31 -0.16
CA ASP A 136 20.60 -0.05 0.52
C ASP A 136 19.88 1.14 -0.13
N LEU A 137 19.87 1.21 -1.47
CA LEU A 137 19.17 2.25 -2.21
C LEU A 137 17.66 2.23 -1.95
N LEU A 138 17.04 1.07 -1.91
CA LEU A 138 15.63 0.94 -1.57
C LEU A 138 15.39 1.42 -0.14
N GLN A 139 16.24 1.03 0.82
CA GLN A 139 16.13 1.47 2.20
C GLN A 139 16.19 2.99 2.32
N GLU A 140 17.14 3.63 1.64
CA GLU A 140 17.25 5.09 1.58
C GLU A 140 16.01 5.75 0.97
N LEU A 141 15.42 5.15 -0.09
CA LEU A 141 14.18 5.65 -0.67
C LEU A 141 13.00 5.56 0.30
N TYR A 142 12.92 4.50 1.12
CA TYR A 142 11.89 4.37 2.16
C TYR A 142 12.08 5.41 3.27
N HIS A 143 13.32 5.60 3.76
CA HIS A 143 13.62 6.64 4.74
C HIS A 143 13.32 8.04 4.20
N LEU A 144 13.69 8.33 2.96
CA LEU A 144 13.40 9.60 2.31
C LEU A 144 11.88 9.84 2.17
N ARG A 145 11.10 8.79 1.89
CA ARG A 145 9.63 8.89 1.89
C ARG A 145 9.12 9.26 3.28
N TYR A 146 9.59 8.58 4.32
CA TYR A 146 9.20 8.88 5.70
C TYR A 146 9.54 10.32 6.09
N SER A 147 10.77 10.78 5.83
CA SER A 147 11.19 12.17 6.12
C SER A 147 10.33 13.20 5.39
N ARG A 148 9.92 12.94 4.14
CA ARG A 148 9.00 13.82 3.40
C ARG A 148 7.62 13.91 4.05
N LEU A 149 7.09 12.80 4.55
CA LEU A 149 5.81 12.81 5.25
C LEU A 149 5.91 13.58 6.57
N GLN A 150 7.00 13.40 7.33
CA GLN A 150 7.25 14.19 8.54
C GLN A 150 7.36 15.69 8.24
N LEU A 151 8.12 16.07 7.20
CA LEU A 151 8.20 17.47 6.78
C LEU A 151 6.83 18.03 6.38
N THR A 152 6.02 17.24 5.68
CA THR A 152 4.65 17.65 5.30
C THR A 152 3.76 17.88 6.53
N TYR A 153 3.94 17.07 7.58
CA TYR A 153 3.25 17.24 8.85
C TYR A 153 3.72 18.48 9.61
N LEU A 154 5.03 18.71 9.72
CA LEU A 154 5.58 19.87 10.43
C LEU A 154 5.22 21.18 9.73
N THR A 155 5.29 21.21 8.41
CA THR A 155 4.92 22.39 7.60
C THR A 155 3.43 22.70 7.68
N SER A 156 2.56 21.69 7.82
CA SER A 156 1.13 21.93 8.01
C SER A 156 0.80 22.48 9.40
N ILE A 157 1.54 22.06 10.44
CA ILE A 157 1.46 22.66 11.79
C ILE A 157 1.87 24.14 11.74
N ASP A 158 3.03 24.44 11.15
CA ASP A 158 3.53 25.83 11.04
C ASP A 158 2.53 26.73 10.28
N HIS A 159 1.98 26.24 9.18
CA HIS A 159 0.94 26.94 8.42
C HIS A 159 -0.32 27.19 9.27
N GLN A 160 -0.79 26.21 10.06
CA GLN A 160 -1.95 26.44 10.94
C GLN A 160 -1.67 27.49 12.02
N GLN A 161 -0.47 27.51 12.59
CA GLN A 161 -0.08 28.49 13.61
C GLN A 161 -0.05 29.91 13.06
N GLN A 162 0.44 30.10 11.83
CA GLN A 162 0.50 31.41 11.17
C GLN A 162 -0.89 32.00 10.87
N HIS A 163 -1.88 31.14 10.62
CA HIS A 163 -3.25 31.56 10.31
C HIS A 163 -4.16 31.72 11.54
N VAL A 164 -3.67 31.50 12.76
CA VAL A 164 -4.40 31.90 13.97
C VAL A 164 -4.38 33.43 14.03
N PRO A 165 -5.51 34.13 13.80
CA PRO A 165 -5.52 35.58 13.91
C PRO A 165 -5.08 35.98 15.32
N GLN A 166 -4.15 36.93 15.41
CA GLN A 166 -3.64 37.56 16.64
C GLN A 166 -4.75 38.34 17.40
N LEU A 167 -5.86 37.69 17.74
CA LEU A 167 -6.92 38.23 18.59
C LEU A 167 -6.65 37.97 20.08
N SER A 168 -5.42 37.62 20.45
CA SER A 168 -4.97 37.45 21.84
C SER A 168 -4.29 38.72 22.38
N PHE A 169 -4.88 39.89 22.18
CA PHE A 169 -4.53 41.11 22.94
C PHE A 169 -5.34 41.25 24.25
N PHE A 170 -6.36 40.42 24.46
CA PHE A 170 -7.13 40.40 25.71
C PHE A 170 -7.28 38.96 26.24
N GLY A 171 -6.41 38.58 27.19
CA GLY A 171 -6.73 37.71 28.33
C GLY A 171 -7.28 36.29 28.11
N ALA A 172 -7.48 35.80 26.89
CA ALA A 172 -7.92 34.43 26.65
C ALA A 172 -6.68 33.54 26.54
N SER A 173 -6.50 32.66 27.52
CA SER A 173 -5.49 31.60 27.57
C SER A 173 -5.29 30.99 26.19
N GLY A 174 -4.05 31.09 25.67
CA GLY A 174 -3.67 30.46 24.41
C GLY A 174 -4.12 29.01 24.42
N VAL A 175 -4.97 28.64 23.47
CA VAL A 175 -5.33 27.25 23.26
C VAL A 175 -4.03 26.58 22.82
N ASN A 176 -3.35 25.93 23.76
CA ASN A 176 -2.26 25.02 23.46
C ASN A 176 -2.88 23.86 22.67
N GLN A 177 -3.01 24.02 21.36
CA GLN A 177 -3.34 22.92 20.46
C GLN A 177 -2.19 21.92 20.57
N SER A 178 -2.41 20.88 21.36
CA SER A 178 -1.49 19.76 21.50
C SER A 178 -1.59 18.93 20.22
N TYR A 179 -0.59 19.07 19.36
CA TYR A 179 -0.46 18.26 18.15
C TYR A 179 0.12 16.89 18.55
N PRO A 180 -0.47 15.78 18.11
CA PRO A 180 0.08 14.45 18.39
C PRO A 180 1.47 14.30 17.73
N PRO A 181 2.47 13.71 18.40
CA PRO A 181 3.76 13.48 17.77
C PRO A 181 3.62 12.53 16.56
N SER A 182 4.43 12.75 15.53
CA SER A 182 4.55 11.79 14.42
C SER A 182 5.07 10.46 14.95
N SER A 183 4.53 9.36 14.42
CA SER A 183 4.98 8.01 14.72
C SER A 183 6.45 7.80 14.30
N ASN A 184 7.19 6.97 15.04
CA ASN A 184 8.55 6.57 14.68
C ASN A 184 8.57 5.75 13.39
N PHE A 185 9.71 5.68 12.72
CA PHE A 185 9.86 4.89 11.50
C PHE A 185 9.43 3.44 11.74
N ASP A 186 10.03 2.74 12.70
CA ASP A 186 9.77 1.31 12.97
C ASP A 186 8.51 1.01 13.80
N ASP A 187 7.61 1.97 14.00
CA ASP A 187 6.42 1.77 14.83
C ASP A 187 5.35 0.94 14.09
N PRO A 188 5.05 -0.30 14.56
CA PRO A 188 4.17 -1.22 13.85
C PRO A 188 2.71 -0.78 13.81
N LEU A 189 2.27 0.11 14.72
CA LEU A 189 0.91 0.65 14.74
C LEU A 189 0.79 1.99 14.00
N GLY A 190 1.91 2.55 13.54
CA GLY A 190 1.98 3.84 12.86
C GLY A 190 2.54 3.71 11.44
N TYR A 191 3.76 4.18 11.21
CA TYR A 191 4.36 4.13 9.87
C TYR A 191 4.68 2.71 9.40
N ALA A 192 4.90 1.78 10.34
CA ALA A 192 5.23 0.38 10.12
C ALA A 192 6.52 0.16 9.30
N GLY A 193 7.49 1.05 9.47
CA GLY A 193 8.88 0.91 9.02
C GLY A 193 9.04 0.67 7.53
N TYR A 194 9.92 -0.27 7.22
CA TYR A 194 9.83 -0.98 5.95
C TYR A 194 8.48 -1.65 5.95
N VAL A 195 7.54 -1.08 5.18
CA VAL A 195 6.32 -1.72 4.71
C VAL A 195 6.68 -3.20 4.43
N PRO A 196 6.38 -4.15 5.35
CA PRO A 196 6.89 -5.53 5.23
C PRO A 196 6.27 -6.33 4.07
#